data_AF-A0A6A7LSD3-F1
#
_entry.id   AF-A0A6A7LSD3-F1
#
_cell.length_a   1.000
_cell.length_b   1.000
_cell.length_c   1.000
_cell.angle_alpha   90.00
_cell.angle_beta   90.00
_cell.angle_gamma   90.00
#
_symmetry.space_group_name_H-M   'P 1'
#
loop_
_entity.id
_entity.type
_entity.pdbx_description
1 polymer ?
#
loop_
_entity_poly.entity_id
_entity_poly.type
_entity_poly.pdbx_seq_one_letter_code
_entity_poly.pdbx_strand_id
1 'polypeptide(L)'
;MATSADEKLLEAWGKRPTATWSYVTDPSLRDVLADARKTQLEAKAGQAAVSYEEAVKAVEAVEEQIDAASIEVDFRGLSNREWRKLIASHPPTPDDGEGADIHVESFAPDLIAECSDLDPETAQKLWDELPPGEADQLYMTAFRLHVGGRDPFDLAAVESLNDLLASLGNTNGR
;
A
#
# COMPACT_ATOMS: atom_id res chain seq x y z
N MET A 1 31.17 5.00 23.93
CA MET A 1 31.07 3.67 23.33
C MET A 1 29.62 3.25 23.48
N ALA A 2 28.88 3.12 22.37
CA ALA A 2 27.51 2.61 22.41
C ALA A 2 27.55 1.14 22.87
N THR A 3 26.58 0.71 23.68
CA THR A 3 26.54 -0.67 24.16
C THR A 3 26.04 -1.59 23.04
N SER A 4 26.35 -2.89 23.11
CA SER A 4 25.86 -3.89 22.14
C SER A 4 24.31 -3.92 22.01
N ALA A 5 23.58 -3.44 23.04
CA ALA A 5 22.13 -3.28 22.99
C ALA A 5 21.69 -2.06 22.16
N ASP A 6 22.45 -0.95 22.23
CA ASP A 6 22.19 0.26 21.44
C ASP A 6 22.44 0.00 19.94
N GLU A 7 23.46 -0.80 19.62
CA GLU A 7 23.79 -1.17 18.24
C GLU A 7 22.72 -2.06 17.62
N LYS A 8 22.18 -3.02 18.39
CA LYS A 8 21.02 -3.84 17.97
C LYS A 8 19.73 -3.04 17.86
N LEU A 9 19.51 -2.06 18.74
CA LEU A 9 18.36 -1.15 18.64
C LEU A 9 18.48 -0.25 17.40
N LEU A 10 19.68 0.22 17.07
CA LEU A 10 19.94 1.00 15.85
C LEU A 10 19.81 0.14 14.58
N GLU A 11 20.23 -1.12 14.62
CA GLU A 11 20.05 -2.07 13.51
C GLU A 11 18.56 -2.43 13.32
N ALA A 12 17.82 -2.60 14.42
CA ALA A 12 16.38 -2.84 14.39
C ALA A 12 15.58 -1.58 13.98
N TRP A 13 15.98 -0.39 14.43
CA TRP A 13 15.44 0.90 13.96
C TRP A 13 15.86 1.23 12.53
N GLY A 14 16.92 0.59 12.02
CA GLY A 14 17.39 0.74 10.64
C GLY A 14 16.50 0.07 9.61
N LYS A 15 15.64 -0.87 10.02
CA LYS A 15 14.69 -1.52 9.11
C LYS A 15 13.38 -0.75 9.08
N ARG A 16 13.26 0.14 8.09
CA ARG A 16 12.00 0.82 7.78
C ARG A 16 10.93 -0.24 7.44
N PRO A 17 9.65 -0.04 7.84
CA PRO A 17 8.60 -0.97 7.48
C PRO A 17 8.47 -1.05 5.95
N THR A 18 8.12 -2.22 5.44
CA THR A 18 7.95 -2.47 4.00
C THR A 18 6.62 -3.14 3.73
N ALA A 19 6.08 -2.92 2.54
CA ALA A 19 4.88 -3.59 2.04
C ALA A 19 5.01 -3.74 0.53
N THR A 20 4.35 -4.74 -0.03
CA THR A 20 4.30 -4.94 -1.49
C THR A 20 2.85 -4.85 -1.92
N TRP A 21 2.60 -4.09 -2.97
CA TRP A 21 1.32 -4.06 -3.66
C TRP A 21 1.47 -4.76 -5.00
N SER A 22 0.46 -5.52 -5.41
CA SER A 22 0.43 -6.15 -6.72
C SER A 22 -0.90 -5.91 -7.43
N TYR A 23 -0.82 -5.73 -8.75
CA TYR A 23 -1.99 -5.51 -9.60
C TYR A 23 -1.87 -6.32 -10.88
N VAL A 24 -2.93 -7.09 -11.16
CA VAL A 24 -3.06 -7.88 -12.39
C VAL A 24 -3.59 -6.97 -13.47
N THR A 25 -2.75 -6.69 -14.47
CA THR A 25 -3.09 -5.75 -15.56
C THR A 25 -4.18 -6.25 -16.49
N ASP A 26 -4.34 -7.58 -16.59
CA ASP A 26 -5.45 -8.21 -17.31
C ASP A 26 -6.47 -8.79 -16.31
N PRO A 27 -7.58 -8.07 -16.02
CA PRO A 27 -8.58 -8.54 -15.08
C PRO A 27 -9.30 -9.80 -15.57
N SER A 28 -9.30 -10.10 -16.87
CA SER A 28 -9.95 -11.31 -17.41
C SER A 28 -9.25 -12.59 -16.96
N LEU A 29 -7.96 -12.53 -16.61
CA LEU A 29 -7.23 -13.68 -16.07
C LEU A 29 -7.81 -14.15 -14.73
N ARG A 30 -8.46 -13.28 -13.96
CA ARG A 30 -9.16 -13.66 -12.71
C ARG A 30 -10.34 -14.58 -13.01
N ASP A 31 -11.10 -14.31 -14.07
CA ASP A 31 -12.22 -15.15 -14.50
C ASP A 31 -11.71 -16.48 -15.06
N VAL A 32 -10.65 -16.46 -15.88
CA VAL A 32 -10.01 -17.67 -16.41
C VAL A 32 -9.48 -18.56 -15.27
N LEU A 33 -8.89 -17.97 -14.22
CA LEU A 33 -8.43 -18.71 -13.05
C LEU A 33 -9.61 -19.33 -12.29
N ALA A 34 -10.72 -18.60 -12.14
CA ALA A 34 -11.92 -19.11 -11.48
C ALA A 34 -12.50 -20.32 -12.24
N ASP A 35 -12.57 -20.25 -13.57
CA ASP A 35 -13.03 -21.35 -14.43
C ASP A 35 -12.08 -22.55 -14.39
N ALA A 36 -10.76 -22.30 -14.40
CA ALA A 36 -9.75 -23.36 -14.27
C ALA A 36 -9.87 -24.08 -12.91
N ARG A 37 -10.03 -23.32 -11.81
CA ARG A 37 -10.23 -23.88 -10.46
C ARG A 37 -11.54 -24.65 -10.34
N LYS A 38 -12.62 -24.16 -10.94
CA LYS A 38 -13.88 -24.89 -11.01
C LYS A 38 -13.70 -26.22 -11.74
N THR A 39 -13.05 -26.21 -12.90
CA THR A 39 -12.73 -27.43 -13.67
C THR A 39 -11.90 -28.40 -12.85
N GLN A 40 -10.91 -27.91 -12.10
CA GLN A 40 -10.09 -28.71 -11.19
C GLN A 40 -10.92 -29.41 -10.09
N LEU A 41 -11.88 -28.69 -9.49
CA LEU A 41 -12.78 -29.27 -8.49
C LEU A 41 -13.70 -30.34 -9.09
N GLU A 42 -14.25 -30.10 -10.28
CA GLU A 42 -15.07 -31.08 -11.01
C GLU A 42 -14.25 -32.32 -11.42
N ALA A 43 -13.02 -32.14 -11.88
CA ALA A 43 -12.11 -33.24 -12.22
C ALA A 43 -11.74 -34.07 -10.98
N LYS A 44 -11.52 -33.41 -9.83
CA LYS A 44 -11.29 -34.08 -8.55
C LYS A 44 -12.49 -34.93 -8.10
N ALA A 45 -13.70 -34.49 -8.41
CA ALA A 45 -14.94 -35.22 -8.15
C ALA A 45 -15.25 -36.30 -9.20
N GLY A 46 -14.45 -36.43 -10.27
CA GLY A 46 -14.71 -37.34 -11.38
C GLY A 46 -15.88 -36.90 -12.29
N GLN A 47 -16.23 -35.61 -12.25
CA GLN A 47 -17.34 -35.02 -13.00
C GLN A 47 -16.90 -34.26 -14.26
N ALA A 48 -15.62 -33.91 -14.38
CA ALA A 48 -15.09 -33.25 -15.56
C ALA A 48 -14.68 -34.23 -16.67
N ALA A 49 -14.57 -33.73 -17.90
CA ALA A 49 -14.09 -34.49 -19.05
C ALA A 49 -12.56 -34.66 -19.08
N VAL A 50 -11.82 -33.84 -18.33
CA VAL A 50 -10.35 -33.87 -18.21
C VAL A 50 -9.93 -34.60 -16.94
N SER A 51 -8.70 -35.14 -16.94
CA SER A 51 -8.12 -35.69 -15.72
C SER A 51 -7.82 -34.61 -14.69
N TYR A 52 -7.74 -34.98 -13.41
CA TYR A 52 -7.34 -34.06 -12.35
C TYR A 52 -5.93 -33.48 -12.57
N GLU A 53 -4.99 -34.27 -13.11
CA GLU A 53 -3.63 -33.80 -13.41
C GLU A 53 -3.62 -32.72 -14.52
N GLU A 54 -4.41 -32.90 -15.58
CA GLU A 54 -4.56 -31.89 -16.63
C GLU A 54 -5.19 -30.61 -16.09
N ALA A 55 -6.20 -30.72 -15.21
CA ALA A 55 -6.84 -29.56 -14.60
C ALA A 55 -5.90 -28.80 -13.65
N VAL A 56 -5.02 -29.50 -12.92
CA VAL A 56 -3.96 -28.87 -12.11
C VAL A 56 -3.02 -28.07 -13.00
N LYS A 57 -2.53 -28.66 -14.10
CA LYS A 57 -1.65 -27.96 -15.07
C LYS A 57 -2.32 -26.73 -15.68
N ALA A 58 -3.63 -26.78 -15.91
CA ALA A 58 -4.38 -25.63 -16.41
C ALA A 58 -4.43 -24.49 -15.38
N VAL A 59 -4.61 -24.80 -14.09
CA VAL A 59 -4.54 -23.79 -13.02
C VAL A 59 -3.14 -23.19 -12.94
N GLU A 60 -2.10 -24.02 -12.90
CA GLU A 60 -0.69 -23.56 -12.85
C GLU A 60 -0.36 -22.65 -14.04
N ALA A 61 -0.76 -23.02 -15.25
CA ALA A 61 -0.53 -22.22 -16.44
C ALA A 61 -1.24 -20.86 -16.42
N VAL A 62 -2.40 -20.75 -15.75
CA VAL A 62 -3.10 -19.47 -15.60
C VAL A 62 -2.48 -18.63 -14.48
N GLU A 63 -2.04 -19.26 -13.39
CA GLU A 63 -1.31 -18.59 -12.31
C GLU A 63 0.01 -17.99 -12.85
N GLU A 64 0.76 -18.71 -13.69
CA GLU A 64 1.95 -18.18 -14.37
C GLU A 64 1.64 -16.98 -15.28
N GLN A 65 0.49 -16.98 -15.96
CA GLN A 65 0.04 -15.85 -16.79
C GLN A 65 -0.34 -14.64 -15.93
N ILE A 66 -0.97 -14.86 -14.78
CA ILE A 66 -1.30 -13.80 -13.83
C ILE A 66 -0.01 -13.18 -13.30
N ASP A 67 0.96 -13.99 -12.89
CA ASP A 67 2.23 -13.51 -12.39
C ASP A 67 2.97 -12.70 -13.46
N ALA A 68 2.99 -13.18 -14.71
CA ALA A 68 3.58 -12.46 -15.84
C ALA A 68 2.84 -11.16 -16.20
N ALA A 69 1.53 -11.08 -15.92
CA ALA A 69 0.69 -9.91 -16.14
C ALA A 69 0.56 -9.01 -14.88
N SER A 70 1.27 -9.33 -13.81
CA SER A 70 1.22 -8.57 -12.56
C SER A 70 2.31 -7.51 -12.50
N ILE A 71 1.93 -6.32 -12.04
CA ILE A 71 2.86 -5.27 -11.64
C ILE A 71 3.02 -5.40 -10.12
N GLU A 72 4.27 -5.52 -9.65
CA GLU A 72 4.60 -5.47 -8.24
C GLU A 72 5.27 -4.13 -7.92
N VAL A 73 4.81 -3.48 -6.85
CA VAL A 73 5.40 -2.24 -6.32
C VAL A 73 5.81 -2.50 -4.88
N ASP A 74 7.10 -2.46 -4.64
CA ASP A 74 7.67 -2.54 -3.29
C ASP A 74 7.72 -1.15 -2.66
N PHE A 75 7.20 -1.07 -1.45
CA PHE A 75 7.19 0.14 -0.65
C PHE A 75 8.10 0.02 0.57
N ARG A 76 8.70 1.15 0.92
CA ARG A 76 9.48 1.38 2.13
C ARG A 76 8.98 2.63 2.82
N GLY A 77 8.74 2.51 4.13
CA GLY A 77 8.31 3.65 4.93
C GLY A 77 9.33 4.78 4.90
N LEU A 78 8.86 5.99 5.12
CA LEU A 78 9.67 7.19 5.27
C LEU A 78 10.14 7.33 6.72
N SER A 79 11.25 8.02 6.92
CA SER A 79 11.60 8.51 8.26
C SER A 79 10.57 9.54 8.72
N ASN A 80 10.40 9.72 10.03
CA ASN A 80 9.45 10.71 10.58
C ASN A 80 9.68 12.13 10.02
N ARG A 81 10.94 12.51 9.75
CA ARG A 81 11.27 13.80 9.15
C ARG A 81 10.80 13.90 7.70
N GLU A 82 11.03 12.87 6.89
CA GLU A 82 10.58 12.80 5.49
C GLU A 82 9.05 12.82 5.42
N TRP A 83 8.38 12.00 6.24
CA TRP A 83 6.93 11.94 6.36
C TRP A 83 6.30 13.30 6.69
N ARG A 84 6.80 13.99 7.72
CA ARG A 84 6.32 15.34 8.09
C ARG A 84 6.55 16.37 6.99
N LYS A 85 7.70 16.28 6.30
CA LYS A 85 8.02 17.17 5.18
C LYS A 85 7.04 16.95 4.02
N LEU A 86 6.71 15.70 3.72
CA LEU A 86 5.75 15.35 2.70
C LEU A 86 4.37 15.92 3.04
N ILE A 87 3.80 15.60 4.22
CA ILE A 87 2.51 16.17 4.67
C ILE A 87 2.49 17.70 4.54
N ALA A 88 3.52 18.39 5.00
CA ALA A 88 3.59 19.85 4.95
C ALA A 88 3.62 20.42 3.52
N SER A 89 3.98 19.61 2.52
CA SER A 89 4.02 20.01 1.10
C SER A 89 2.67 19.89 0.41
N HIS A 90 1.68 19.22 1.03
CA HIS A 90 0.35 19.01 0.49
C HIS A 90 -0.74 19.52 1.44
N PRO A 91 -0.77 20.84 1.73
CA PRO A 91 -1.81 21.40 2.59
C PRO A 91 -3.20 21.17 1.99
N PRO A 92 -4.24 21.02 2.83
CA PRO A 92 -5.60 20.87 2.36
C PRO A 92 -6.06 22.10 1.56
N THR A 93 -6.93 21.87 0.60
CA THR A 93 -7.60 22.87 -0.22
C THR A 93 -9.04 23.10 0.27
N PRO A 94 -9.72 24.18 -0.15
CA PRO A 94 -11.11 24.42 0.22
C PRO A 94 -12.09 23.30 -0.19
N ASP A 95 -11.73 22.47 -1.16
CA ASP A 95 -12.59 21.41 -1.69
C ASP A 95 -12.45 20.08 -0.93
N ASP A 96 -11.42 19.92 -0.08
CA ASP A 96 -11.15 18.68 0.67
C ASP A 96 -12.08 18.45 1.89
N GLY A 97 -12.98 19.41 2.16
CA GLY A 97 -13.89 19.35 3.29
C GLY A 97 -13.30 19.88 4.61
N GLU A 98 -14.17 20.23 5.54
CA GLU A 98 -13.77 20.76 6.85
C GLU A 98 -13.09 19.67 7.69
N GLY A 99 -11.87 19.95 8.17
CA GLY A 99 -11.09 19.04 9.00
C GLY A 99 -10.11 18.13 8.24
N ALA A 100 -9.94 18.32 6.93
CA ALA A 100 -8.88 17.63 6.18
C ALA A 100 -7.48 18.13 6.60
N ASP A 101 -6.56 17.19 6.83
CA ASP A 101 -5.16 17.50 7.17
C ASP A 101 -4.25 17.66 5.94
N ILE A 102 -4.68 17.13 4.78
CA ILE A 102 -3.90 17.06 3.53
C ILE A 102 -4.82 17.12 2.31
N HIS A 103 -4.27 17.56 1.16
CA HIS A 103 -4.93 17.44 -0.13
C HIS A 103 -4.57 16.10 -0.81
N VAL A 104 -5.47 15.13 -0.71
CA VAL A 104 -5.23 13.71 -1.08
C VAL A 104 -4.79 13.56 -2.53
N GLU A 105 -5.41 14.28 -3.47
CA GLU A 105 -5.13 14.16 -4.91
C GLU A 105 -3.67 14.47 -5.27
N SER A 106 -3.05 15.44 -4.59
CA SER A 106 -1.63 15.74 -4.79
C SER A 106 -0.71 14.91 -3.89
N PHE A 107 -1.21 14.50 -2.72
CA PHE A 107 -0.42 13.80 -1.71
C PHE A 107 -0.21 12.32 -2.04
N ALA A 108 -1.25 11.64 -2.54
CA ALA A 108 -1.22 10.22 -2.82
C ALA A 108 -0.13 9.83 -3.84
N PRO A 109 -0.03 10.46 -5.04
CA PRO A 109 1.01 10.13 -6.01
C PRO A 109 2.43 10.44 -5.50
N ASP A 110 2.63 11.56 -4.79
CA ASP A 110 3.93 11.91 -4.21
C ASP A 110 4.34 10.93 -3.09
N LEU A 111 3.39 10.47 -2.28
CA LEU A 111 3.65 9.43 -1.29
C LEU A 111 4.05 8.10 -1.94
N ILE A 112 3.36 7.70 -3.01
CA ILE A 112 3.66 6.47 -3.75
C ILE A 112 5.09 6.55 -4.31
N ALA A 113 5.47 7.67 -4.92
CA ALA A 113 6.82 7.88 -5.45
C ALA A 113 7.89 7.88 -4.33
N GLU A 114 7.67 8.61 -3.24
CA GLU A 114 8.65 8.70 -2.14
C GLU A 114 8.84 7.37 -1.38
N CYS A 115 7.80 6.52 -1.36
CA CYS A 115 7.86 5.21 -0.70
C CYS A 115 8.31 4.07 -1.62
N SER A 116 8.41 4.24 -2.93
CA SER A 116 8.76 3.17 -3.87
C SER A 116 9.96 3.54 -4.74
N ASP A 117 10.30 2.69 -5.70
CA ASP A 117 11.29 2.99 -6.74
C ASP A 117 10.65 3.57 -8.01
N LEU A 118 9.35 3.90 -7.98
CA LEU A 118 8.65 4.55 -9.08
C LEU A 118 9.08 6.02 -9.18
N ASP A 119 9.25 6.51 -10.40
CA ASP A 119 9.40 7.96 -10.62
C ASP A 119 8.05 8.68 -10.44
N PRO A 120 8.06 10.01 -10.19
CA PRO A 120 6.83 10.77 -9.94
C PRO A 120 5.81 10.74 -11.09
N GLU A 121 6.27 10.69 -12.35
CA GLU A 121 5.36 10.64 -13.50
C GLU A 121 4.64 9.29 -13.57
N THR A 122 5.36 8.20 -13.32
CA THR A 122 4.77 6.85 -13.23
C THR A 122 3.79 6.72 -12.06
N ALA A 123 4.14 7.24 -10.88
CA ALA A 123 3.25 7.22 -9.72
C ALA A 123 1.96 8.01 -9.96
N GLN A 124 2.06 9.21 -10.55
CA GLN A 124 0.90 10.00 -10.96
C GLN A 124 0.04 9.25 -11.99
N LYS A 125 0.67 8.64 -13.00
CA LYS A 125 -0.04 7.90 -14.03
C LYS A 125 -0.83 6.72 -13.44
N LEU A 126 -0.24 5.98 -12.50
CA LEU A 126 -0.94 4.90 -11.81
C LEU A 126 -2.13 5.44 -10.99
N TRP A 127 -1.95 6.56 -10.30
CA TRP A 127 -3.04 7.21 -9.56
C TRP A 127 -4.21 7.60 -10.49
N ASP A 128 -3.92 8.18 -11.65
CA ASP A 128 -4.92 8.70 -12.58
C ASP A 128 -5.62 7.60 -13.41
N GLU A 129 -4.89 6.55 -13.80
CA GLU A 129 -5.39 5.54 -14.74
C GLU A 129 -5.95 4.27 -14.08
N LEU A 130 -5.59 3.99 -12.83
CA LEU A 130 -6.13 2.82 -12.12
C LEU A 130 -7.61 3.00 -11.81
N PRO A 131 -8.40 1.90 -11.79
CA PRO A 131 -9.73 1.94 -11.20
C PRO A 131 -9.66 2.49 -9.76
N PRO A 132 -10.62 3.32 -9.31
CA PRO A 132 -10.53 4.01 -8.02
C PRO A 132 -10.21 3.10 -6.83
N GLY A 133 -10.83 1.91 -6.76
CA GLY A 133 -10.55 0.96 -5.67
C GLY A 133 -9.13 0.36 -5.69
N GLU A 134 -8.49 0.28 -6.86
CA GLU A 134 -7.10 -0.19 -7.00
C GLU A 134 -6.11 0.95 -6.70
N ALA A 135 -6.43 2.18 -7.15
CA ALA A 135 -5.68 3.39 -6.78
C ALA A 135 -5.69 3.61 -5.26
N ASP A 136 -6.85 3.47 -4.61
CA ASP A 136 -6.98 3.54 -3.16
C ASP A 136 -6.14 2.47 -2.46
N GLN A 137 -6.10 1.23 -2.97
CA GLN A 137 -5.29 0.16 -2.40
C GLN A 137 -3.79 0.45 -2.54
N LEU A 138 -3.35 0.96 -3.69
CA LEU A 138 -1.97 1.38 -3.93
C LEU A 138 -1.55 2.46 -2.92
N TYR A 139 -2.33 3.54 -2.82
CA TYR A 139 -2.12 4.62 -1.86
C TYR A 139 -2.11 4.10 -0.41
N MET A 140 -3.10 3.32 -0.03
CA MET A 140 -3.25 2.81 1.33
C MET A 140 -2.12 1.85 1.72
N THR A 141 -1.52 1.14 0.76
CA THR A 141 -0.36 0.30 1.01
C THR A 141 0.86 1.12 1.43
N ALA A 142 1.13 2.24 0.74
CA ALA A 142 2.18 3.19 1.12
C ALA A 142 1.86 3.91 2.45
N PHE A 143 0.61 4.37 2.60
CA PHE A 143 0.17 5.15 3.77
C PHE A 143 0.23 4.34 5.07
N ARG A 144 -0.16 3.06 5.06
CA ARG A 144 -0.17 2.18 6.25
C ARG A 144 1.19 1.99 6.89
N LEU A 145 2.28 2.20 6.15
CA LEU A 145 3.65 2.16 6.68
C LEU A 145 3.90 3.24 7.75
N HIS A 146 3.09 4.31 7.79
CA HIS A 146 3.29 5.47 8.65
C HIS A 146 2.31 5.58 9.81
N VAL A 147 1.10 5.03 9.67
CA VAL A 147 0.05 5.09 10.71
C VAL A 147 0.14 3.95 11.75
N GLY A 148 1.15 3.08 11.63
CA GLY A 148 1.48 2.08 12.67
C GLY A 148 0.43 0.98 12.83
N GLY A 149 -0.24 0.59 11.75
CA GLY A 149 -1.31 -0.42 11.77
C GLY A 149 -2.59 0.02 12.48
N ARG A 150 -2.69 1.30 12.88
CA ARG A 150 -3.95 1.89 13.31
C ARG A 150 -4.79 2.19 12.07
N ASP A 151 -6.05 1.81 12.14
CA ASP A 151 -7.03 2.07 11.09
C ASP A 151 -7.12 3.59 10.86
N PRO A 152 -6.93 4.11 9.63
CA PRO A 152 -7.06 5.54 9.36
C PRO A 152 -8.47 6.10 9.62
N PHE A 153 -9.47 5.24 9.82
CA PHE A 153 -10.81 5.65 10.25
C PHE A 153 -10.99 5.66 11.78
N ASP A 154 -9.93 5.40 12.56
CA ASP A 154 -9.96 5.51 14.02
C ASP A 154 -9.82 6.98 14.45
N LEU A 155 -10.97 7.67 14.55
CA LEU A 155 -11.10 9.08 14.96
C LEU A 155 -10.41 9.42 16.28
N ALA A 156 -10.19 8.44 17.18
CA ALA A 156 -9.51 8.67 18.45
C ALA A 156 -8.00 8.98 18.28
N ALA A 157 -7.39 8.61 17.15
CA ALA A 157 -5.98 8.88 16.89
C ALA A 157 -5.71 10.31 16.38
N VAL A 158 -6.69 10.94 15.72
CA VAL A 158 -6.60 12.33 15.23
C VAL A 158 -6.62 13.32 16.40
N GLU A 159 -7.43 13.04 17.43
CA GLU A 159 -7.41 13.82 18.69
C GLU A 159 -6.04 13.77 19.36
N SER A 160 -5.37 12.61 19.37
CA SER A 160 -4.03 12.46 19.94
C SER A 160 -2.94 13.22 19.17
N LEU A 161 -3.09 13.44 17.86
CA LEU A 161 -2.12 14.20 17.07
C LEU A 161 -2.28 15.71 17.32
N ASN A 162 -3.53 16.18 17.42
CA ASN A 162 -3.85 17.56 17.82
C ASN A 162 -3.39 17.87 19.24
N ASP A 163 -3.56 16.93 20.18
CA ASP A 163 -3.03 17.06 21.54
C ASP A 163 -1.49 17.11 21.59
N LEU A 164 -0.83 16.30 20.76
CA LEU A 164 0.63 16.31 20.65
C LEU A 164 1.13 17.65 20.09
N LEU A 165 0.50 18.17 19.05
CA LEU A 165 0.85 19.47 18.44
C LEU A 165 0.56 20.64 19.39
N ALA A 166 -0.56 20.61 20.11
CA ALA A 166 -0.90 21.60 21.14
C ALA A 166 0.10 21.58 22.30
N SER A 167 0.58 20.41 22.72
CA SER A 167 1.59 20.27 23.77
C SER A 167 2.96 20.85 23.37
N LEU A 168 3.32 20.75 22.09
CA LEU A 168 4.57 21.29 21.56
C LEU A 168 4.53 22.82 21.42
N GLY A 169 3.36 23.39 21.12
CA GLY A 169 3.14 24.84 21.04
C GLY A 169 3.14 25.57 22.38
N ASN A 170 2.95 24.87 23.50
CA ASN A 170 2.83 25.47 24.84
C ASN A 170 4.16 25.58 25.62
N THR A 171 5.30 25.42 24.96
CA THR A 171 6.63 25.41 25.62
C THR A 171 7.31 26.78 25.72
N ASN A 172 6.71 27.87 25.23
CA ASN A 172 7.30 29.23 25.25
C ASN A 172 6.83 30.13 26.41
N GLY A 173 6.26 29.57 27.48
CA GLY A 173 5.77 30.33 28.63
C GLY A 173 6.47 30.01 29.93
N ARG A 174 7.78 30.26 30.05
CA ARG A 174 8.47 30.41 31.33
C ARG A 174 9.68 31.34 31.23
#